data_AF-M7Z7Y2-F1
#
_entry.id   AF-M7Z7Y2-F1
#
_cell.length_a   1.000
_cell.length_b   1.000
_cell.length_c   1.000
_cell.angle_alpha   90.00
_cell.angle_beta   90.00
_cell.angle_gamma   90.00
#
_symmetry.space_group_name_H-M   'P 1'
#
loop_
_entity.id
_entity.type
_entity.pdbx_description
1 polymer ?
#
loop_
_entity_poly.entity_id
_entity_poly.type
_entity_poly.pdbx_seq_one_letter_code
_entity_poly.pdbx_strand_id
1 'polypeptide(L)' 'MEEGTLEIGIEYRTVSGVAGPLVILDKVKGPKYQEIVNIRLGDGTTRRGQVLEVDGEKAVVQKLSIHHLLMGSFIQIYL' A
#
# COMPACT_ATOMS: atom_id res chain seq x y z
N MET A 1 5.73 26.60 -21.80
CA MET A 1 5.86 25.20 -22.20
C MET A 1 6.75 24.57 -21.16
N GLU A 2 6.17 23.86 -20.20
CA GLU A 2 6.94 23.14 -19.18
C GLU A 2 6.51 21.69 -19.25
N GLU A 3 7.51 20.83 -19.38
CA GLU A 3 7.40 19.43 -19.79
C GLU A 3 6.65 18.62 -18.71
N GLY A 4 5.44 18.17 -19.04
CA GLY A 4 4.73 17.18 -18.24
C GLY A 4 5.36 15.81 -18.46
N THR A 5 6.32 15.42 -17.63
CA THR A 5 6.68 14.01 -17.45
C THR A 5 5.48 13.33 -16.79
N LEU A 6 4.54 12.86 -17.60
CA LEU A 6 3.43 12.02 -17.16
C LEU A 6 4.02 10.67 -16.74
N GLU A 7 4.46 10.56 -15.49
CA GLU A 7 4.54 9.27 -14.85
C GLU A 7 3.12 8.70 -14.83
N ILE A 8 2.87 7.71 -15.69
CA ILE A 8 1.63 6.95 -15.76
C ILE A 8 1.49 6.10 -14.48
N GLY A 9 1.25 6.78 -13.36
CA GLY A 9 0.80 6.17 -12.12
C GLY A 9 -0.69 5.90 -12.25
N ILE A 10 -1.08 4.63 -12.24
CA ILE A 10 -2.50 4.29 -12.24
C ILE A 10 -3.07 4.70 -10.88
N GLU A 11 -3.95 5.70 -10.87
CA GLU A 11 -4.60 6.18 -9.66
C GLU A 11 -5.86 5.34 -9.37
N TYR A 12 -5.84 4.60 -8.27
CA TYR A 12 -6.95 3.80 -7.81
C TYR A 12 -7.61 4.47 -6.58
N ARG A 13 -8.86 4.90 -6.72
CA ARG A 13 -9.70 5.29 -5.58
C ARG A 13 -10.41 4.06 -5.02
N THR A 14 -9.66 3.20 -4.34
CA THR A 14 -10.15 1.86 -4.03
C THR A 14 -9.91 1.40 -2.60
N VAL A 15 -9.59 2.32 -1.69
CA VAL A 15 -9.52 1.99 -0.27
C VAL A 15 -10.90 1.53 0.19
N SER A 16 -11.03 0.23 0.46
CA SER A 16 -12.28 -0.41 0.90
C SER A 16 -12.37 -0.47 2.42
N GLY A 17 -11.24 -0.38 3.13
CA GLY A 17 -11.19 -0.33 4.59
C GLY A 17 -9.78 -0.12 5.15
N VAL A 18 -9.73 0.26 6.43
CA VAL A 18 -8.48 0.39 7.19
C VAL A 18 -8.65 -0.39 8.50
N ALA A 19 -7.70 -1.30 8.77
CA ALA A 19 -7.65 -2.11 9.98
C ALA A 19 -6.28 -1.94 10.65
N GLY A 20 -6.16 -0.99 11.57
CA GLY A 20 -4.89 -0.68 12.23
C GLY A 20 -3.81 -0.24 11.23
N PRO A 21 -2.66 -0.95 11.13
CA PRO A 21 -1.62 -0.64 10.15
C PRO A 21 -1.91 -1.18 8.73
N LEU A 22 -3.01 -1.92 8.55
CA LEU A 22 -3.39 -2.54 7.29
C LEU A 22 -4.42 -1.67 6.55
N VAL A 23 -4.23 -1.57 5.24
CA VAL A 23 -5.10 -0.88 4.29
C VAL A 23 -5.55 -1.91 3.28
N ILE A 24 -6.87 -2.04 3.10
CA ILE A 24 -7.45 -2.95 2.12
C ILE A 24 -7.79 -2.13 0.89
N LEU A 25 -7.27 -2.57 -0.26
CA LEU A 25 -7.53 -1.99 -1.56
C LEU A 25 -8.40 -2.96 -2.36
N ASP A 26 -9.37 -2.44 -3.09
CA ASP A 26 -10.19 -3.17 -4.05
C ASP A 26 -9.82 -2.77 -5.49
N LYS A 27 -10.31 -3.45 -6.52
CA LYS A 27 -10.17 -3.06 -7.94
C LYS A 27 -8.74 -2.67 -8.37
N VAL A 28 -7.71 -3.24 -7.74
CA VAL A 28 -6.30 -3.03 -8.08
C VAL A 28 -5.97 -3.94 -9.24
N LYS A 29 -5.39 -3.40 -10.33
CA LYS A 29 -5.03 -4.25 -11.48
C LYS A 29 -3.65 -4.85 -11.29
N GLY A 30 -3.62 -6.18 -11.17
CA GLY A 30 -2.38 -6.95 -11.11
C GLY A 30 -1.46 -6.65 -9.92
N PRO A 31 -1.97 -6.47 -8.69
CA PRO A 31 -1.10 -6.30 -7.52
C PRO A 31 -0.21 -7.54 -7.34
N LYS A 32 1.08 -7.34 -7.02
CA LYS A 32 1.99 -8.44 -6.72
C LYS A 32 2.29 -8.52 -5.23
N TYR A 33 2.39 -9.73 -4.71
CA TYR A 33 2.87 -9.97 -3.36
C TYR A 33 4.27 -9.34 -3.18
N GLN A 34 4.51 -8.73 -2.01
CA GLN A 34 5.71 -7.97 -1.66
C GLN A 34 6.00 -6.72 -2.50
N GLU A 35 5.11 -6.34 -3.41
CA GLU A 35 5.25 -5.09 -4.16
C GLU A 35 5.15 -3.88 -3.22
N ILE A 36 5.99 -2.88 -3.49
CA ILE A 36 5.93 -1.60 -2.80
C ILE A 36 5.02 -0.66 -3.59
N VAL A 37 3.98 -0.16 -2.92
CA VAL A 37 2.98 0.72 -3.53
C VAL A 37 2.97 2.09 -2.86
N ASN A 38 2.57 3.11 -3.63
CA ASN A 38 2.31 4.45 -3.13
C ASN A 38 0.80 4.70 -3.10
N ILE A 39 0.28 5.03 -1.92
CA ILE A 39 -1.14 5.32 -1.68
C ILE A 39 -1.29 6.83 -1.53
N ARG A 40 -2.04 7.48 -2.41
CA ARG A 40 -2.38 8.89 -2.29
C ARG A 40 -3.71 9.03 -1.56
N LEU A 41 -3.69 9.73 -0.43
CA LEU A 41 -4.89 9.99 0.38
C LEU A 41 -5.62 11.24 -0.11
N GLY A 42 -6.88 11.39 0.29
CA GLY A 42 -7.73 12.51 -0.11
C GLY A 42 -7.24 13.89 0.37
N ASP A 43 -6.36 13.92 1.37
CA ASP A 43 -5.67 15.13 1.85
C ASP A 43 -4.45 15.51 0.99
N GLY A 44 -4.15 14.73 -0.06
CA GLY A 44 -3.02 14.93 -0.96
C GLY A 44 -1.71 14.29 -0.48
N THR A 45 -1.68 13.69 0.72
CA THR A 45 -0.49 13.01 1.24
C THR A 45 -0.28 11.66 0.57
N THR A 46 0.99 11.30 0.33
CA THR A 46 1.37 10.00 -0.21
C THR A 46 1.98 9.13 0.89
N ARG A 47 1.50 7.90 1.02
CA ARG A 47 2.01 6.92 1.98
C ARG A 47 2.55 5.72 1.24
N ARG A 48 3.72 5.25 1.66
CA ARG A 48 4.34 4.04 1.13
C ARG A 48 3.86 2.81 1.90
N GLY A 49 3.55 1.74 1.18
CA GLY A 49 3.12 0.49 1.77
C GLY A 49 3.66 -0.73 1.02
N GLN A 50 3.53 -1.90 1.64
CA GLN A 50 3.90 -3.18 1.05
C GLN A 50 2.67 -4.08 0.96
N VAL A 51 2.49 -4.73 -0.19
CA VAL A 51 1.43 -5.72 -0.40
C VAL A 51 1.77 -7.00 0.37
N LEU A 52 0.87 -7.40 1.28
CA LEU A 52 0.98 -8.63 2.07
C LEU A 52 0.09 -9.76 1.54
N GLU A 53 -1.01 -9.43 0.88
CA GLU A 53 -1.94 -10.43 0.35
C GLU A 53 -2.59 -9.90 -0.93
N VAL A 54 -2.86 -10.82 -1.86
CA VAL A 54 -3.55 -10.54 -3.11
C VAL A 54 -4.64 -11.60 -3.31
N ASP A 55 -5.87 -11.14 -3.50
CA ASP A 55 -7.02 -11.96 -3.86
C ASP A 55 -7.74 -11.34 -5.06
N GLY A 56 -7.40 -11.80 -6.27
CA GLY A 56 -7.91 -11.24 -7.52
C GLY A 56 -7.55 -9.77 -7.67
N GLU A 57 -8.56 -8.90 -7.58
CA GLU A 57 -8.40 -7.44 -7.65
C GLU A 57 -8.28 -6.78 -6.25
N LYS A 58 -8.36 -7.57 -5.18
CA LYS A 58 -8.15 -7.09 -3.81
C LYS A 58 -6.70 -7.24 -3.41
N ALA A 59 -6.20 -6.25 -2.69
CA ALA A 59 -4.86 -6.29 -2.11
C ALA A 59 -4.90 -5.79 -0.67
N VAL A 60 -4.21 -6.49 0.22
CA VAL A 60 -3.96 -6.02 1.59
C VAL A 60 -2.58 -5.40 1.64
N VAL A 61 -2.52 -4.14 2.03
CA VAL A 61 -1.29 -3.33 2.06
C VAL A 61 -1.01 -2.89 3.48
N GLN A 62 0.20 -3.15 3.97
CA GLN A 62 0.64 -2.62 5.25
C GLN A 62 1.40 -1.31 5.06
N LYS A 63 1.11 -0.31 5.92
CA LYS A 63 1.90 0.93 5.97
C LYS A 63 3.34 0.60 6.35
N LEU A 64 4.29 0.99 5.52
CA LEU A 64 5.70 0.94 5.87
C LEU A 64 6.01 2.13 6.80
N SER A 65 6.23 1.85 8.08
CA SER A 65 6.68 2.85 9.04
C SER A 65 8.18 2.66 9.28
N ILE A 66 8.95 3.75 9.30
CA ILE A 66 10.39 3.72 9.60
C ILE A 66 10.63 3.12 11.00
N HIS A 67 9.72 3.37 11.95
CA HIS A 67 9.75 2.70 13.26
C HIS A 67 9.66 1.17 13.14
N HIS A 68 8.94 0.65 12.14
CA HIS A 68 8.80 -0.79 11.93
C HIS A 68 10.06 -1.41 11.32
N LEU A 69 10.82 -0.65 10.52
CA LEU A 69 12.11 -1.08 9.97
C LEU A 69 13.23 -1.10 11.02
N LEU A 70 13.18 -0.20 12.01
CA LEU A 70 14.15 -0.17 13.12
C LEU A 70 13.83 -1.20 14.21
N MET A 71 12.57 -1.62 14.32
CA MET A 71 12.08 -2.63 15.25
C MET A 71 12.02 -4.00 14.54
N GLY A 72 13.17 -4.48 14.05
CA GLY A 72 13.31 -5.71 13.26
C GLY A 72 12.20 -6.73 13.54
N SER A 73 11.38 -7.02 12.52
CA SER A 73 10.08 -7.66 12.63
C SER A 73 10.08 -8.93 13.50
N PHE A 74 9.70 -8.81 14.77
CA PHE A 74 9.41 -9.96 15.63
C PHE A 74 7.94 -10.34 15.44
N ILE A 75 7.68 -11.32 14.59
CA ILE A 75 6.43 -12.08 14.62
C ILE A 75 6.52 -13.03 15.81
N GLN A 76 6.00 -12.61 16.97
CA GLN A 76 5.87 -13.50 18.11
C GLN A 76 4.55 -14.26 17.96
N ILE A 77 4.62 -15.46 17.38
CA ILE A 77 3.53 -16.42 17.46
C ILE A 77 3.50 -16.90 18.90
N TYR A 78 2.55 -16.42 19.70
CA TYR A 78 2.22 -17.06 20.97
C TYR A 78 1.42 -18.32 20.63
N LEU A 79 1.99 -19.49 20.98
CA LEU A 79 1.31 -20.79 21.00
C LEU A 79 0.69 -21.02 22.38
#